data_AF-A0A358Y470-F1
#
_entry.id   AF-A0A358Y470-F1
#
_cell.length_a   1.000
_cell.length_b   1.000
_cell.length_c   1.000
_cell.angle_alpha   90.00
_cell.angle_beta   90.00
_cell.angle_gamma   90.00
#
_symmetry.space_group_name_H-M   'P 1'
#
loop_
_entity.id
_entity.type
_entity.pdbx_description
1 polymer ?
#
loop_
_entity_poly.entity_id
_entity_poly.type
_entity_poly.pdbx_seq_one_letter_code
_entity_poly.pdbx_strand_id
1 'polypeptide(L)' 'LKALEKHRGKRRNAAQELGISERTLYRKIKEFNLAE' A
#
# COMPACT_ATOMS: atom_id res chain seq x y z
N LEU A 1 -7.91 -0.35 -2.29
CA LEU A 1 -7.15 -0.14 -1.04
C LEU A 1 -7.41 -1.15 0.09
N LYS A 2 -8.18 -2.22 -0.14
CA LYS A 2 -8.49 -3.22 0.89
C LYS A 2 -7.27 -3.68 1.70
N ALA A 3 -6.10 -3.87 1.10
CA ALA A 3 -4.90 -4.30 1.82
C ALA A 3 -4.36 -3.25 2.82
N LEU A 4 -4.36 -1.96 2.50
CA LEU A 4 -3.85 -0.92 3.41
C LEU A 4 -4.82 -0.65 4.56
N GLU A 5 -6.13 -0.70 4.30
CA GLU A 5 -7.17 -0.60 5.33
C GLU A 5 -7.16 -1.82 6.26
N LYS A 6 -7.02 -3.03 5.69
CA LYS A 6 -6.95 -4.30 6.43
C LYS A 6 -5.70 -4.40 7.32
N HIS A 7 -4.61 -3.73 6.94
CA HIS A 7 -3.37 -3.65 7.73
C HIS A 7 -3.25 -2.39 8.59
N ARG A 8 -4.32 -1.59 8.76
CA ARG A 8 -4.31 -0.34 9.56
C ARG A 8 -3.16 0.61 9.18
N GLY A 9 -2.86 0.74 7.89
CA GLY A 9 -1.78 1.61 7.40
C GLY A 9 -0.36 1.02 7.50
N LYS A 10 -0.17 -0.23 7.95
CA LYS A 10 1.14 -0.90 7.91
C LYS A 10 1.52 -1.24 6.47
N ARG A 11 2.24 -0.32 5.82
CA ARG A 11 2.68 -0.40 4.41
C ARG A 11 3.48 -1.67 4.12
N ARG A 12 4.31 -2.12 5.05
CA ARG A 12 5.14 -3.32 4.92
C ARG A 12 4.31 -4.60 4.77
N ASN A 13 3.30 -4.76 5.61
CA ASN A 13 2.40 -5.91 5.56
C ASN A 13 1.49 -5.87 4.32
N ALA A 14 1.00 -4.68 3.96
CA ALA A 14 0.20 -4.51 2.76
C ALA A 14 1.02 -4.80 1.49
N ALA A 15 2.30 -4.41 1.46
CA ALA A 15 3.21 -4.71 0.35
C ALA A 15 3.47 -6.23 0.24
N GLN A 16 3.70 -6.89 1.37
CA GLN A 16 3.94 -8.33 1.42
C GLN A 16 2.72 -9.17 1.03
N GLU A 17 1.51 -8.81 1.47
CA GLU A 17 0.26 -9.49 1.05
C GLU A 17 -0.01 -9.29 -0.45
N LEU A 18 0.35 -8.12 -0.99
CA LEU A 18 0.22 -7.82 -2.41
C LEU A 18 1.36 -8.39 -3.26
N GLY A 19 2.37 -9.02 -2.67
CA GLY A 19 3.52 -9.57 -3.39
C GLY A 19 4.35 -8.51 -4.12
N ILE A 20 4.33 -7.27 -3.65
CA ILE A 20 5.05 -6.13 -4.26
C ILE A 20 6.03 -5.49 -3.27
N SER A 21 6.99 -4.74 -3.80
CA SER A 21 7.88 -3.94 -2.96
C SER A 21 7.13 -2.78 -2.30
N GLU A 22 7.62 -2.31 -1.14
CA GLU A 22 7.11 -1.08 -0.51
C GLU A 22 7.18 0.13 -1.45
N ARG A 23 8.19 0.19 -2.33
CA ARG A 23 8.32 1.27 -3.31
C ARG A 23 7.23 1.20 -4.38
N THR A 24 6.89 0.00 -4.84
CA THR A 24 5.76 -0.22 -5.76
C THR A 24 4.44 0.15 -5.09
N LEU A 25 4.28 -0.22 -3.81
CA LEU A 25 3.11 0.17 -3.02
C LEU A 25 3.00 1.69 -2.90
N TYR A 26 4.09 2.38 -2.56
CA TYR A 26 4.13 3.84 -2.47
C TYR A 26 3.80 4.53 -3.80
N ARG A 27 4.34 4.02 -4.92
CA ARG A 27 4.04 4.57 -6.25
C ARG A 27 2.55 4.43 -6.57
N LYS A 28 1.95 3.27 -6.32
CA LYS A 28 0.51 3.05 -6.48
C LYS A 28 -0.30 4.00 -5.58
N ILE A 29 0.02 4.14 -4.30
CA ILE A 29 -0.67 5.08 -3.39
C ILE A 29 -0.62 6.51 -3.96
N LYS A 30 0.55 6.96 -4.42
CA LYS A 30 0.73 8.29 -5.00
C LYS A 30 0.01 8.46 -6.34
N GLU A 31 0.03 7.44 -7.20
CA GLU A 31 -0.61 7.42 -8.52
C GLU A 31 -2.14 7.48 -8.41
N PHE A 32 -2.71 6.82 -7.39
CA PHE A 32 -4.14 6.84 -7.13
C PHE A 32 -4.58 8.02 -6.23
N ASN A 33 -3.68 8.97 -5.89
CA ASN A 33 -3.96 10.10 -5.00
C ASN A 33 -4.59 9.70 -3.65
N LEU A 34 -4.18 8.54 -3.12
CA LEU A 34 -4.72 7.98 -1.88
C LEU A 34 -4.04 8.52 -0.62
N ALA A 35 -3.26 9.59 -0.79
CA ALA A 35 -2.63 10.34 0.28
C ALA A 35 -3.19 11.76 0.21
N GLU A 36 -4.31 11.96 0.88
CA GLU A 36 -4.61 13.24 1.55
C GLU A 36 -4.32 13.05 3.04
#